data_AF-A0A257JSH9-F1
#
_entry.id   AF-A0A257JSH9-F1
#
_cell.length_a   1.000
_cell.length_b   1.000
_cell.length_c   1.000
_cell.angle_alpha   90.00
_cell.angle_beta   90.00
_cell.angle_gamma   90.00
#
_symmetry.space_group_name_H-M   'P 1'
#
loop_
_entity.id
_entity.type
_entity.pdbx_description
1 polymer ?
#
loop_
_entity_poly.entity_id
_entity_poly.type
_entity_poly.pdbx_seq_one_letter_code
_entity_poly.pdbx_strand_id
1 'polypeptide(L)' 'MFEGSYLGDRQRLPAGAQLECKICWWVYDPAQGDAQWQIPPGVAFADLPAHSRCPQCDGAAD' A
#
# COMPACT_ATOMS: atom_id res chain seq x y z
N MET A 1 18.94 12.03 -16.63
CA MET A 1 18.59 10.60 -16.44
C MET A 1 17.43 10.62 -15.46
N PHE A 2 16.22 10.33 -15.91
CA PHE A 2 15.02 10.52 -15.08
C PHE A 2 14.89 9.35 -14.11
N GLU A 3 15.34 9.56 -12.87
CA GLU A 3 15.09 8.67 -11.75
C GLU A 3 13.58 8.60 -11.49
N GLY A 4 12.96 7.52 -11.99
CA GLY A 4 11.56 7.20 -11.69
C GLY A 4 11.38 7.06 -10.19
N SER A 5 10.47 7.86 -9.64
CA SER A 5 10.41 8.30 -8.25
C SER A 5 10.28 7.24 -7.16
N TYR A 6 10.26 5.93 -7.49
CA TYR A 6 10.08 4.87 -6.50
C TYR A 6 10.98 3.65 -6.60
N LEU A 7 11.80 3.44 -7.64
CA LEU A 7 12.76 2.31 -7.77
C LEU A 7 12.25 0.88 -7.35
N GLY A 8 10.96 0.66 -7.13
CA GLY A 8 10.43 -0.56 -6.47
C GLY A 8 10.67 -0.63 -4.95
N ASP A 9 11.15 0.45 -4.33
CA ASP A 9 11.51 0.48 -2.91
C ASP A 9 10.37 1.06 -2.06
N ARG A 10 9.68 0.15 -1.36
CA ARG A 10 8.54 0.48 -0.49
C ARG A 10 8.93 1.45 0.63
N GLN A 11 10.19 1.44 1.06
CA GLN A 11 10.64 2.26 2.18
C GLN A 11 10.80 3.75 1.83
N ARG A 12 10.76 4.09 0.54
CA ARG A 12 10.76 5.49 0.10
C ARG A 12 9.39 6.14 0.16
N LEU A 13 8.33 5.38 0.44
CA LEU A 13 6.96 5.90 0.56
C LEU A 13 6.83 6.68 1.87
N PRO A 14 6.29 7.92 1.86
CA PRO A 14 5.95 8.59 3.10
C PRO A 14 4.89 7.78 3.87
N ALA A 15 4.92 7.82 5.19
CA ALA A 15 4.01 7.03 6.03
C ALA A 15 2.52 7.28 5.75
N GLY A 16 2.18 8.46 5.21
CA GLY A 16 0.84 8.85 4.77
C GLY A 16 0.55 8.63 3.28
N ALA A 17 1.38 7.89 2.55
CA ALA A 17 1.16 7.62 1.13
C ALA A 17 -0.06 6.71 0.94
N GLN A 18 -1.08 7.23 0.27
CA GLN A 18 -2.17 6.43 -0.25
C GLN A 18 -1.71 5.64 -1.48
N LEU A 19 -2.10 4.38 -1.57
CA LEU A 19 -1.73 3.51 -2.68
C LEU A 19 -2.94 2.89 -3.35
N GLU A 20 -3.00 3.09 -4.66
CA GLU A 20 -4.06 2.56 -5.50
C GLU A 20 -3.66 1.19 -6.07
N CYS A 21 -4.55 0.24 -5.93
CA CYS A 21 -4.42 -1.06 -6.55
C CYS A 21 -4.55 -0.92 -8.08
N LYS A 22 -3.50 -1.24 -8.82
CA LYS A 22 -3.49 -1.22 -10.29
C LYS A 22 -4.49 -2.17 -10.99
N ILE A 23 -5.11 -3.08 -10.24
CA ILE A 23 -6.04 -4.11 -10.76
C ILE A 23 -7.50 -3.64 -10.63
N CYS A 24 -7.90 -3.24 -9.42
CA CYS A 24 -9.28 -2.91 -9.09
C CYS A 24 -9.49 -1.45 -8.68
N TRP A 25 -8.41 -0.66 -8.68
CA TRP A 25 -8.43 0.78 -8.42
C TRP A 25 -8.88 1.15 -7.00
N TRP A 26 -8.81 0.18 -6.08
CA TRP A 26 -9.05 0.41 -4.66
C TRP A 26 -7.85 1.13 -4.03
N VAL A 27 -8.13 2.15 -3.22
CA VAL A 27 -7.10 2.96 -2.57
C VAL A 27 -6.93 2.54 -1.10
N TYR A 28 -5.72 2.11 -0.74
CA TYR A 28 -5.30 1.93 0.64
C TYR A 28 -4.97 3.29 1.25
N ASP A 29 -5.67 3.68 2.33
CA ASP A 29 -5.35 4.87 3.11
C ASP A 29 -4.68 4.48 4.44
N PRO A 30 -3.39 4.77 4.64
CA PRO A 30 -2.71 4.47 5.90
C PRO A 30 -3.32 5.23 7.08
N ALA A 31 -3.98 6.37 6.89
CA ALA A 31 -4.66 7.08 7.97
C ALA A 31 -5.90 6.33 8.49
N GLN A 32 -6.54 5.53 7.63
CA GLN A 32 -7.67 4.68 8.02
C GLN A 32 -7.26 3.23 8.32
N GLY A 33 -6.13 2.77 7.76
CA GLY A 33 -5.72 1.37 7.79
C GLY A 33 -6.60 0.52 6.87
N ASP A 34 -6.69 -0.77 7.17
CA ASP A 34 -7.55 -1.70 6.44
C ASP A 34 -8.33 -2.56 7.43
N ALA A 35 -9.62 -2.28 7.57
CA ALA A 35 -10.50 -3.01 8.49
C ALA A 35 -10.72 -4.47 8.08
N GLN A 36 -10.59 -4.78 6.78
CA GLN A 36 -10.82 -6.13 6.24
C GLN A 36 -9.67 -7.07 6.61
N TRP A 37 -8.44 -6.57 6.54
CA TRP A 37 -7.22 -7.27 6.94
C TRP A 37 -6.80 -7.01 8.39
N GLN A 38 -7.65 -6.29 9.15
CA GLN A 38 -7.41 -5.93 10.54
C GLN A 38 -6.11 -5.13 10.74
N ILE A 39 -5.75 -4.31 9.76
CA ILE A 39 -4.63 -3.39 9.80
C ILE A 39 -5.10 -2.11 10.50
N PRO A 40 -4.51 -1.74 11.65
CA PRO A 40 -4.89 -0.53 12.36
C PRO A 40 -4.56 0.73 11.56
N PRO A 41 -5.27 1.85 11.81
CA PRO A 41 -4.90 3.15 11.25
C PRO A 41 -3.50 3.56 11.72
N GLY A 42 -2.77 4.22 10.83
CA GLY A 42 -1.38 4.65 11.02
C GLY A 42 -0.32 3.70 10.44
N VAL A 43 -0.73 2.57 9.85
CA VAL A 43 0.21 1.62 9.22
C VAL A 43 0.51 2.06 7.80
N ALA A 44 1.76 2.46 7.57
CA ALA A 44 2.26 2.79 6.25
C ALA A 44 2.30 1.54 5.35
N PHE A 45 2.12 1.72 4.04
CA PHE A 45 2.25 0.60 3.10
C PHE A 45 3.64 -0.07 3.12
N ALA A 46 4.69 0.70 3.43
CA ALA A 46 6.04 0.19 3.61
C ALA A 46 6.16 -0.80 4.78
N ASP A 47 5.31 -0.65 5.79
CA ASP A 47 5.29 -1.46 7.01
C ASP A 47 4.32 -2.65 6.88
N LEU A 48 3.48 -2.65 5.84
CA LEU A 48 2.59 -3.78 5.57
C LEU A 48 3.39 -5.06 5.30
N PRO A 49 2.89 -6.20 5.81
CA PRO A 49 3.54 -7.46 5.55
C PRO A 49 3.55 -7.78 4.05
N ALA A 50 4.59 -8.49 3.58
CA ALA A 50 4.73 -8.86 2.17
C ALA A 50 3.60 -9.75 1.64
N HIS A 51 2.82 -10.37 2.53
CA HIS A 51 1.64 -11.16 2.19
C HIS A 51 0.34 -10.34 2.17
N SER A 52 0.40 -9.02 2.40
CA SER A 52 -0.77 -8.17 2.29
C SER A 52 -1.34 -8.22 0.87
N ARG A 53 -2.67 -8.31 0.78
CA ARG A 53 -3.39 -8.39 -0.47
C ARG A 53 -4.50 -7.36 -0.51
N CYS A 54 -4.85 -6.94 -1.71
CA CYS A 54 -5.95 -6.02 -1.88
C CYS A 54 -7.27 -6.69 -1.41
N PRO A 55 -8.05 -6.05 -0.53
CA PRO A 55 -9.33 -6.59 -0.04
C PRO A 55 -10.39 -6.81 -1.13
N GLN A 56 -10.25 -6.14 -2.28
CA GLN A 56 -11.24 -6.15 -3.35
C GLN A 56 -10.93 -7.17 -4.46
N CYS A 57 -9.65 -7.46 -4.73
CA CYS A 57 -9.25 -8.31 -5.85
C CYS A 57 -8.22 -9.39 -5.49
N ASP A 58 -7.81 -9.48 -4.23
CA ASP A 58 -6.79 -10.41 -3.74
C ASP A 58 -5.41 -10.22 -4.41
N GLY A 59 -5.19 -9.09 -5.09
CA GLY A 59 -3.91 -8.75 -5.72
C GLY A 59 -2.81 -8.53 -4.69
N ALA A 60 -1.60 -9.01 -4.98
CA ALA A 60 -0.44 -8.79 -4.12
C ALA A 60 -0.06 -7.31 -4.05
N ALA A 61 0.46 -6.87 -2.90
CA ALA A 61 0.97 -5.51 -2.65
C ALA A 61 2.32 -5.21 -3.36
N ASP A 62 2.53 -5.75 -4.56
CA ASP A 62 3.73 -5.59 -5.40
C ASP A 62 3.54 -4.62 -6.58
#